data_AF-A0A954RLB0-F1
#
_entry.id   AF-A0A954RLB0-F1
#
_cell.length_a   1.000
_cell.length_b   1.000
_cell.length_c   1.000
_cell.angle_alpha   90.00
_cell.angle_beta   90.00
_cell.angle_gamma   90.00
#
_symmetry.space_group_name_H-M   'P 1'
#
loop_
_entity.id
_entity.type
_entity.pdbx_description
1 polymer ?
#
loop_
_entity_poly.entity_id
_entity_poly.type
_entity_poly.pdbx_seq_one_letter_code
_entity_poly.pdbx_strand_id
1 'polypeptide(L)' 'MTDRLAPGHPGIAPRWTSSAKDGVGTAMTSATRVWFTHSHGILNEVY' A
#
# COMPACT_ATOMS: atom_id res chain seq x y z
N MET A 1 10.90 31.15 -2.77
CA MET A 1 10.19 30.21 -1.87
C MET A 1 11.10 29.02 -1.69
N THR A 2 11.76 28.90 -0.54
CA THR A 2 12.61 27.74 -0.23
C THR A 2 11.68 26.54 -0.04
N ASP A 3 11.80 25.56 -0.93
CA ASP A 3 11.12 24.27 -0.82
C ASP A 3 11.56 23.60 0.48
N ARG A 4 10.69 23.61 1.49
CA ARG A 4 11.01 23.08 2.83
C ARG A 4 10.74 21.58 2.83
N LEU A 5 11.61 20.86 2.13
CA LEU A 5 11.60 19.40 2.09
C LEU A 5 11.79 18.84 3.50
N ALA A 6 11.09 17.75 3.79
CA ALA A 6 11.27 17.04 5.05
C ALA A 6 12.72 16.54 5.18
N PRO A 7 13.32 16.59 6.39
CA PRO A 7 14.62 15.97 6.62
C PRO A 7 14.62 14.51 6.16
N GLY A 8 15.69 14.10 5.49
CA GLY A 8 15.82 12.75 4.93
C GLY A 8 15.22 12.56 3.52
N HIS A 9 14.69 13.61 2.89
CA HIS A 9 14.32 13.58 1.47
C HIS A 9 15.52 13.15 0.58
N PRO A 10 15.32 12.24 -0.41
CA PRO A 10 14.04 11.67 -0.89
C PRO A 10 13.59 10.38 -0.17
N GLY A 11 14.32 9.93 0.86
CA GLY A 11 14.07 8.68 1.57
C GLY A 11 14.88 7.49 1.04
N ILE A 12 14.81 6.36 1.76
CA ILE A 12 15.40 5.09 1.34
C ILE A 12 14.55 4.43 0.25
N ALA A 13 15.17 3.58 -0.59
CA ALA A 13 14.45 2.85 -1.62
C ALA A 13 13.38 1.92 -1.00
N PRO A 14 12.10 2.05 -1.37
CA PRO A 14 11.04 1.22 -0.82
C PRO A 14 11.04 -0.20 -1.44
N ARG A 15 10.27 -1.11 -0.81
CA ARG A 15 10.03 -2.47 -1.31
C ARG A 15 8.54 -2.80 -1.18
N TRP A 16 8.05 -3.67 -2.06
CA TRP A 16 6.72 -4.26 -1.93
C TRP A 16 6.67 -5.27 -0.78
N THR A 17 5.46 -5.56 -0.29
CA THR A 17 5.27 -6.58 0.73
C THR A 17 5.42 -7.98 0.12
N SER A 18 5.58 -9.00 0.98
CA SER A 18 5.62 -10.39 0.55
C SER A 18 4.38 -10.76 -0.28
N SER A 19 4.54 -11.56 -1.33
CA SER A 19 3.40 -12.07 -2.11
C SER A 19 2.60 -13.16 -1.38
N ALA A 20 3.10 -13.71 -0.28
CA ALA A 20 2.32 -14.60 0.58
C ALA A 20 1.24 -13.81 1.32
N LYS A 21 -0.01 -13.92 0.85
CA LYS A 21 -1.15 -13.20 1.41
C LYS A 21 -1.97 -14.10 2.33
N ASP A 22 -2.37 -13.56 3.47
CA ASP A 22 -3.35 -14.19 4.37
C ASP A 22 -4.77 -13.97 3.84
N GLY A 23 -5.01 -12.89 3.09
CA GLY A 23 -6.29 -12.62 2.46
C GLY A 23 -6.26 -11.53 1.38
N VAL A 24 -7.29 -11.56 0.53
CA VAL A 24 -7.58 -10.57 -0.52
C VAL A 24 -9.06 -10.20 -0.43
N GLY A 25 -9.40 -8.93 -0.64
CA GLY A 25 -10.79 -8.47 -0.54
C GLY A 25 -11.15 -7.35 -1.50
N THR A 26 -12.43 -7.32 -1.89
CA THR A 26 -13.09 -6.22 -2.60
C THR A 26 -14.59 -6.24 -2.27
N ALA A 27 -15.30 -5.17 -2.62
CA ALA A 27 -16.76 -5.18 -2.54
C ALA A 27 -17.36 -6.01 -3.70
N MET A 28 -18.49 -6.65 -3.46
CA MET A 28 -19.16 -7.50 -4.48
C MET A 28 -19.76 -6.70 -5.65
N THR A 29 -19.98 -5.40 -5.48
CA THR A 29 -20.55 -4.54 -6.53
C THR A 29 -19.49 -4.19 -7.58
N SER A 30 -19.84 -4.22 -8.86
CA SER A 30 -18.95 -3.76 -9.94
C SER A 30 -18.68 -2.25 -9.91
N ALA A 31 -19.40 -1.49 -9.08
CA ALA A 31 -19.15 -0.07 -8.89
C ALA A 31 -17.85 0.20 -8.10
N THR A 32 -17.33 -0.78 -7.35
CA THR A 32 -16.07 -0.60 -6.63
C THR A 32 -14.88 -0.74 -7.57
N ARG A 33 -13.85 0.06 -7.30
CA ARG A 33 -12.54 -0.03 -7.98
C ARG A 33 -11.41 -0.31 -7.00
N VAL A 34 -11.73 -0.69 -5.77
CA VAL A 34 -10.74 -0.91 -4.71
C VAL A 34 -10.59 -2.40 -4.43
N TRP A 35 -9.36 -2.89 -4.46
CA TRP A 35 -8.95 -4.20 -3.97
C TRP A 35 -7.87 -4.03 -2.92
N PHE A 36 -7.85 -4.90 -1.91
CA PHE A 36 -6.78 -4.89 -0.91
C PHE A 36 -6.26 -6.30 -0.64
N THR A 37 -5.02 -6.36 -0.16
CA THR A 37 -4.43 -7.59 0.36
C THR A 37 -3.91 -7.38 1.79
N HIS A 38 -3.79 -8.47 2.55
CA HIS A 38 -3.29 -8.44 3.93
C HIS A 38 -2.37 -9.64 4.19
N SER A 39 -1.34 -9.42 5.00
CA SER A 39 -0.49 -10.46 5.56
C SER A 39 0.19 -9.98 6.84
N HIS A 40 0.66 -10.88 7.70
CA HIS A 40 1.46 -10.53 8.89
C HIS A 40 0.73 -9.56 9.85
N GLY A 41 -0.60 -9.61 9.87
CA GLY A 41 -1.40 -8.72 10.73
C GLY A 41 -1.52 -7.28 10.22
N ILE A 42 -1.00 -6.93 9.03
CA ILE A 42 -1.10 -5.58 8.44
C ILE A 42 -1.69 -5.55 7.03
N LEU A 43 -2.30 -4.41 6.68
CA LEU A 43 -2.70 -4.13 5.30
C LEU A 43 -1.46 -3.97 4.42
N ASN A 44 -1.48 -4.55 3.23
CA ASN A 44 -0.40 -4.51 2.26
C ASN A 44 -0.76 -3.58 1.09
N GLU A 45 -0.73 -4.09 -0.15
CA GLU A 45 -1.09 -3.37 -1.35
C GLU A 45 -2.60 -3.13 -1.45
N VAL A 46 -2.94 -1.94 -1.93
CA VAL A 46 -4.29 -1.51 -2.29
C VAL A 46 -4.25 -1.10 -3.77
N TYR A 47 -5.15 -1.67 -4.56
CA TYR A 47 -5.29 -1.43 -5.99
C TYR A 47 -6.60 -0.71 -6.26
#